data_AF-A0A151ZIA4-F1
#
_entry.id   AF-A0A151ZIA4-F1
#
_cell.length_a   1.000
_cell.length_b   1.000
_cell.length_c   1.000
_cell.angle_alpha   90.00
_cell.angle_beta   90.00
_cell.angle_gamma   90.00
#
_symmetry.space_group_name_H-M   'P 1'
#
loop_
_entity.id
_entity.type
_entity.pdbx_description
1 polymer ?
#
loop_
_entity_poly.entity_id
_entity_poly.type
_entity_poly.pdbx_seq_one_letter_code
_entity_poly.pdbx_strand_id
1 'polypeptide(L)'
;MCITFHYFNENYPLILLNNRDEAIDRPTLALSEWVSENGIKIFSGKDAIYGGTWLGVNEYGKYCVLLNLYQEDKLDILPWKQGTNSPVSMTRGVFISNYLRGPMKAKEYIESLDNIKAYNEANRGFILVIGDCKSSQHYYYNSIDEKIIDIKPSEVFGISNYPLDSKCHKVEFGKSLFSKELLDLQNLNIDMLLNRILKNNQTGPLPTSEHQNVSSIFVEKFLNTHDNLIHGTR
;
A
#
# COMPACT_ATOMS: atom_id res chain seq x y z
N MET A 1 -7.49 -10.90 1.52
CA MET A 1 -7.35 -9.95 0.40
C MET A 1 -6.97 -8.59 0.93
N CYS A 2 -5.86 -8.03 0.42
CA CYS A 2 -5.43 -6.69 0.79
C CYS A 2 -6.35 -5.63 0.16
N ILE A 3 -6.53 -4.52 0.85
CA ILE A 3 -7.29 -3.36 0.36
C ILE A 3 -6.54 -2.10 0.76
N THR A 4 -6.46 -1.14 -0.14
CA THR A 4 -5.89 0.18 0.10
C THR A 4 -6.93 1.26 -0.20
N PHE A 5 -7.06 2.24 0.68
CA PHE A 5 -7.75 3.50 0.39
C PHE A 5 -6.76 4.64 0.44
N HIS A 6 -6.81 5.50 -0.56
CA HIS A 6 -5.93 6.64 -0.74
C HIS A 6 -6.78 7.90 -0.86
N TYR A 7 -6.36 8.97 -0.19
CA TYR A 7 -7.00 10.28 -0.26
C TYR A 7 -5.95 11.37 -0.04
N PHE A 8 -6.10 12.50 -0.72
CA PHE A 8 -5.28 13.69 -0.50
C PHE A 8 -6.06 14.95 -0.91
N ASN A 9 -5.73 16.09 -0.30
CA ASN A 9 -6.22 17.41 -0.67
C ASN A 9 -5.24 18.49 -0.17
N GLU A 10 -5.61 19.76 -0.28
CA GLU A 10 -4.77 20.90 0.15
C GLU A 10 -4.44 20.88 1.67
N ASN A 11 -5.32 20.32 2.50
CA ASN A 11 -5.15 20.26 3.96
C ASN A 11 -4.42 18.98 4.42
N TYR A 12 -4.54 17.90 3.64
CA TYR A 12 -4.02 16.58 3.95
C TYR A 12 -3.20 16.09 2.76
N PRO A 13 -1.85 16.18 2.79
CA PRO A 13 -1.02 15.81 1.65
C PRO A 13 -1.08 14.32 1.34
N LEU A 14 -1.44 13.49 2.33
CA LEU A 14 -1.80 12.08 2.14
C LEU A 14 -2.52 11.53 3.37
N ILE A 15 -3.63 10.82 3.13
CA ILE A 15 -4.21 9.84 4.05
C ILE A 15 -4.21 8.50 3.33
N LEU A 16 -3.55 7.52 3.94
CA LEU A 16 -3.42 6.19 3.37
C LEU A 16 -3.90 5.15 4.37
N LEU A 17 -4.88 4.36 3.93
CA LEU A 17 -5.40 3.21 4.67
C LEU A 17 -4.97 1.94 3.95
N ASN A 18 -4.24 1.04 4.59
CA ASN A 18 -3.87 -0.23 4.00
C ASN A 18 -4.22 -1.38 4.95
N ASN A 19 -4.84 -2.41 4.41
CA ASN A 19 -4.99 -3.69 5.09
C ASN A 19 -4.10 -4.72 4.38
N ARG A 20 -3.19 -5.35 5.14
CA ARG A 20 -2.37 -6.46 4.67
C ARG A 20 -2.95 -7.77 5.18
N ASP A 21 -3.47 -8.57 4.25
CA ASP A 21 -3.93 -9.93 4.52
C ASP A 21 -2.98 -10.90 3.80
N GLU A 22 -2.05 -11.49 4.55
CA GLU A 22 -1.05 -12.46 4.09
C GLU A 22 -1.09 -13.76 4.92
N ALA A 23 -0.44 -14.81 4.42
CA ALA A 23 -0.34 -16.10 5.10
C ALA A 23 0.20 -15.95 6.54
N ILE A 24 -0.41 -16.68 7.48
CA ILE A 24 -0.15 -16.62 8.95
C ILE A 24 1.33 -16.85 9.28
N ASP A 25 2.00 -17.64 8.46
CA ASP A 25 3.34 -18.18 8.58
C ASP A 25 4.43 -17.28 7.96
N ARG A 26 4.10 -16.06 7.52
CA ARG A 26 5.07 -15.09 7.01
C ARG A 26 5.41 -13.99 8.04
N PRO A 27 6.46 -14.17 8.87
CA PRO A 27 6.80 -13.20 9.91
C PRO A 27 7.17 -11.84 9.33
N THR A 28 6.66 -10.77 9.94
CA THR A 28 7.01 -9.39 9.61
C THR A 28 7.59 -8.65 10.81
N LEU A 29 8.57 -7.81 10.53
CA LEU A 29 9.00 -6.80 11.48
C LEU A 29 7.93 -5.71 11.55
N ALA A 30 7.68 -5.24 12.77
CA ALA A 30 6.77 -4.12 12.99
C ALA A 30 7.25 -2.88 12.22
N LEU A 31 6.32 -1.96 11.98
CA LEU A 31 6.63 -0.63 11.44
C LEU A 31 7.77 -0.01 12.25
N SER A 32 8.87 0.30 11.58
CA SER A 32 10.07 0.84 12.19
C SER A 32 10.76 1.81 11.24
N GLU A 33 11.50 2.76 11.82
CA GLU A 33 12.45 3.58 11.07
C GLU A 33 13.69 2.75 10.76
N TRP A 34 14.17 2.85 9.52
CA TRP A 34 15.47 2.33 9.11
C TRP A 34 16.13 3.29 8.12
N VAL A 35 17.45 3.30 8.12
CA VAL A 35 18.24 4.16 7.23
C VAL A 35 18.73 3.30 6.06
N SER A 36 18.48 3.76 4.84
CA SER A 36 19.02 3.14 3.62
C SER A 36 20.52 3.40 3.48
N GLU A 37 21.18 2.66 2.59
CA GLU A 37 22.62 2.82 2.29
C GLU A 37 23.00 4.25 1.86
N ASN A 38 22.05 4.98 1.25
CA ASN A 38 22.22 6.36 0.81
C ASN A 38 21.88 7.39 1.91
N GLY A 39 21.70 6.96 3.16
CA GLY A 39 21.42 7.84 4.30
C GLY A 39 19.96 8.30 4.43
N ILE A 40 19.06 7.82 3.57
CA ILE A 40 17.64 8.20 3.59
C ILE A 40 16.90 7.39 4.65
N LYS A 41 16.22 8.07 5.58
CA LYS A 41 15.31 7.48 6.56
C LYS A 41 14.01 7.03 5.90
N ILE A 42 13.66 5.78 6.15
CA ILE A 42 12.47 5.13 5.62
C ILE A 42 11.70 4.52 6.79
N PHE A 43 10.40 4.75 6.82
CA PHE A 43 9.49 4.14 7.77
C PHE A 43 8.67 3.10 7.03
N SER A 44 8.84 1.85 7.41
CA SER A 44 8.12 0.75 6.77
C SER A 44 8.08 -0.47 7.68
N GLY A 45 7.10 -1.34 7.45
CA GLY A 45 7.27 -2.74 7.82
C GLY A 45 8.35 -3.39 6.96
N LYS A 46 8.96 -4.47 7.42
CA LYS A 46 9.89 -5.27 6.61
C LYS A 46 9.50 -6.74 6.65
N ASP A 47 9.54 -7.37 5.49
CA ASP A 47 9.54 -8.82 5.35
C ASP A 47 10.80 -9.36 6.05
N ALA A 48 10.60 -10.18 7.08
CA ALA A 48 11.70 -10.70 7.89
C ALA A 48 12.55 -11.75 7.16
N ILE A 49 12.06 -12.28 6.05
CA ILE A 49 12.71 -13.34 5.27
C ILE A 49 13.57 -12.73 4.15
N TYR A 50 13.04 -11.75 3.41
CA TYR A 50 13.69 -11.22 2.20
C TYR A 50 13.98 -9.71 2.25
N GLY A 51 13.63 -9.03 3.34
CA GLY A 51 13.96 -7.61 3.55
C GLY A 51 13.19 -6.61 2.69
N GLY A 52 12.25 -7.07 1.85
CA GLY A 52 11.33 -6.20 1.11
C GLY A 52 10.33 -5.50 2.03
N THR A 53 9.65 -4.48 1.52
CA THR A 53 8.51 -3.85 2.20
C THR A 53 7.23 -3.98 1.36
N TRP A 54 6.05 -3.82 1.96
CA TRP A 54 4.76 -3.75 1.27
C TRP A 54 4.14 -2.35 1.31
N LEU A 55 4.57 -1.53 2.26
CA LEU A 55 4.14 -0.16 2.47
C LEU A 55 5.30 0.57 3.13
N GLY A 56 5.69 1.71 2.58
CA GLY A 56 6.61 2.59 3.27
C GLY A 56 6.59 4.01 2.75
N VAL A 57 7.18 4.87 3.57
CA VAL A 57 7.40 6.29 3.31
C VAL A 57 8.84 6.64 3.63
N ASN A 58 9.39 7.68 3.00
CA ASN A 58 10.67 8.24 3.41
C ASN A 58 10.52 9.63 4.04
N GLU A 59 11.59 10.13 4.66
CA GLU A 59 11.64 11.48 5.25
C GLU A 59 11.39 12.63 4.26
N TYR A 60 11.40 12.36 2.95
CA TYR A 60 11.08 13.33 1.92
C TYR A 60 9.61 13.34 1.52
N GLY A 61 8.77 12.45 2.08
CA GLY A 61 7.36 12.36 1.75
C GLY A 61 7.06 11.52 0.51
N LYS A 62 8.05 10.75 0.02
CA LYS A 62 7.80 9.72 -1.01
C LYS A 62 7.21 8.49 -0.34
N TYR A 63 6.12 7.97 -0.89
CA TYR A 63 5.47 6.77 -0.38
C TYR A 63 5.20 5.76 -1.50
N CYS A 64 5.13 4.48 -1.14
CA CYS A 64 4.72 3.45 -2.08
C CYS A 64 4.08 2.27 -1.34
N VAL A 65 3.00 1.75 -1.92
CA VAL A 65 2.21 0.61 -1.45
C VAL A 65 2.19 -0.44 -2.52
N LEU A 66 2.40 -1.69 -2.13
CA LEU A 66 2.29 -2.86 -2.99
C LEU A 66 1.03 -3.64 -2.64
N LEU A 67 0.23 -3.93 -3.66
CA LEU A 67 -0.84 -4.91 -3.58
C LEU A 67 -0.55 -6.06 -4.54
N ASN A 68 -0.96 -7.27 -4.15
CA ASN A 68 -0.95 -8.41 -5.06
C ASN A 68 -1.98 -8.19 -6.17
N LEU A 69 -1.71 -8.65 -7.39
CA LEU A 69 -2.71 -8.68 -8.46
C LEU A 69 -3.21 -10.12 -8.68
N TYR A 70 -4.52 -10.32 -8.54
CA TYR A 70 -5.19 -11.59 -8.79
C TYR A 70 -5.09 -11.94 -10.28
N GLN A 71 -4.63 -13.16 -10.56
CA GLN A 71 -4.45 -13.75 -11.89
C GLN A 71 -4.91 -15.20 -11.81
N GLU A 72 -6.03 -15.52 -12.46
CA GLU A 72 -6.68 -16.84 -12.42
C GLU A 72 -5.82 -17.92 -13.08
N ASP A 73 -5.14 -17.56 -14.17
CA ASP A 73 -4.22 -18.41 -14.94
C ASP A 73 -2.89 -18.71 -14.22
N LYS A 74 -2.64 -18.06 -13.07
CA LYS A 74 -1.37 -18.15 -12.32
C LYS A 74 -1.57 -18.55 -10.87
N LEU A 75 -2.63 -19.31 -10.56
CA LEU A 75 -2.88 -19.82 -9.22
C LEU A 75 -1.78 -20.77 -8.73
N ASP A 76 -1.18 -21.54 -9.64
CA ASP A 76 -0.11 -22.50 -9.35
C ASP A 76 1.26 -21.85 -9.10
N ILE A 77 1.41 -20.57 -9.46
CA ILE A 77 2.60 -19.79 -9.14
C ILE A 77 2.50 -19.40 -7.67
N LEU A 78 3.08 -20.24 -6.82
CA LEU A 78 3.26 -19.88 -5.41
C LEU A 78 4.10 -18.60 -5.34
N PRO A 79 3.69 -17.60 -4.52
CA PRO A 79 4.43 -16.36 -4.34
C PRO A 79 5.82 -16.58 -3.72
N TRP A 80 6.15 -17.82 -3.37
CA TRP A 80 7.34 -18.23 -2.68
C TRP A 80 7.65 -19.70 -2.95
N LYS A 81 8.84 -20.00 -3.49
CA LYS A 81 9.45 -21.33 -3.43
C LYS A 81 10.70 -21.22 -2.56
N GLN A 82 10.63 -21.74 -1.33
CA GLN A 82 11.80 -21.87 -0.47
C GLN A 82 12.86 -22.73 -1.19
N GLY A 83 14.10 -22.26 -1.25
CA GLY A 83 15.24 -23.06 -1.71
C GLY A 83 15.53 -23.10 -3.22
N THR A 84 14.94 -22.25 -4.06
CA THR A 84 15.35 -22.15 -5.46
C THR A 84 16.39 -21.04 -5.65
N ASN A 85 17.61 -21.40 -6.07
CA ASN A 85 18.63 -20.47 -6.61
C ASN A 85 18.21 -19.96 -8.00
N SER A 86 16.97 -19.51 -8.14
CA SER A 86 16.45 -18.99 -9.40
C SER A 86 16.73 -17.48 -9.47
N PRO A 87 17.10 -16.92 -10.64
CA PRO A 87 17.16 -15.47 -10.84
C PRO A 87 15.83 -14.74 -10.58
N VAL A 88 14.76 -15.50 -10.32
CA VAL A 88 13.42 -15.13 -9.83
C VAL A 88 13.42 -14.76 -8.32
N SER A 89 14.58 -14.61 -7.69
CA SER A 89 14.75 -14.37 -6.24
C SER A 89 14.32 -12.98 -5.75
N MET A 90 13.84 -12.11 -6.64
CA MET A 90 13.52 -10.72 -6.32
C MET A 90 12.05 -10.59 -5.88
N THR A 91 11.82 -10.43 -4.58
CA THR A 91 10.47 -10.17 -4.07
C THR A 91 9.97 -8.82 -4.59
N ARG A 92 8.65 -8.73 -4.87
CA ARG A 92 8.00 -7.48 -5.31
C ARG A 92 8.24 -6.31 -4.36
N GLY A 93 8.50 -6.58 -3.08
CA GLY A 93 8.80 -5.54 -2.10
C GLY A 93 10.07 -4.73 -2.41
N VAL A 94 10.97 -5.23 -3.28
CA VAL A 94 12.14 -4.47 -3.71
C VAL A 94 11.75 -3.24 -4.53
N PHE A 95 10.65 -3.30 -5.30
CA PHE A 95 10.22 -2.17 -6.13
C PHE A 95 9.84 -0.97 -5.26
N ILE A 96 9.33 -1.23 -4.06
CA ILE A 96 9.01 -0.21 -3.08
C ILE A 96 10.30 0.33 -2.47
N SER A 97 11.16 -0.55 -1.96
CA SER A 97 12.44 -0.16 -1.35
C SER A 97 13.30 0.67 -2.29
N ASN A 98 13.39 0.29 -3.57
CA ASN A 98 14.11 1.02 -4.63
C ASN A 98 13.56 2.42 -4.84
N TYR A 99 12.25 2.57 -4.93
CA TYR A 99 11.63 3.89 -5.08
C TYR A 99 11.92 4.80 -3.88
N LEU A 100 11.76 4.27 -2.66
CA LEU A 100 11.90 5.04 -1.42
C LEU A 100 13.34 5.51 -1.16
N ARG A 101 14.34 4.74 -1.59
CA ARG A 101 15.77 5.11 -1.51
C ARG A 101 16.29 5.89 -2.71
N GLY A 102 15.52 5.92 -3.80
CA GLY A 102 15.92 6.51 -5.07
C GLY A 102 15.52 7.99 -5.18
N PRO A 103 16.20 8.77 -6.04
CA PRO A 103 15.89 10.18 -6.25
C PRO A 103 14.75 10.41 -7.26
N MET A 104 14.37 9.40 -8.06
CA MET A 104 13.39 9.53 -9.14
C MET A 104 12.01 9.94 -8.64
N LYS A 105 11.26 10.73 -9.42
CA LYS A 105 9.85 11.00 -9.14
C LYS A 105 8.99 9.76 -9.38
N ALA A 106 7.79 9.73 -8.82
CA ALA A 106 6.90 8.56 -8.86
C ALA A 106 6.66 8.03 -10.29
N LYS A 107 6.28 8.91 -11.22
CA LYS A 107 6.01 8.54 -12.61
C LYS A 107 7.26 8.08 -13.35
N GLU A 108 8.35 8.84 -13.21
CA GLU A 108 9.66 8.50 -13.80
C GLU A 108 10.14 7.13 -13.31
N TYR A 109 9.94 6.83 -12.03
CA TYR A 109 10.29 5.54 -11.46
C TYR A 109 9.47 4.40 -12.07
N ILE A 110 8.15 4.55 -12.20
CA ILE A 110 7.29 3.55 -12.85
C ILE A 110 7.75 3.31 -14.30
N GLU A 111 8.01 4.40 -15.04
CA GLU A 111 8.43 4.33 -16.45
C GLU A 111 9.83 3.73 -16.62
N SER A 112 10.66 3.76 -15.56
CA SER A 112 11.98 3.12 -15.55
C SER A 112 11.97 1.62 -15.22
N LEU A 113 10.81 1.02 -14.93
CA LEU A 113 10.70 -0.40 -14.60
C LEU A 113 10.87 -1.28 -15.85
N ASP A 114 12.12 -1.52 -16.23
CA ASP A 114 12.48 -2.40 -17.34
C ASP A 114 12.17 -3.87 -17.04
N ASN A 115 11.93 -4.66 -18.10
CA ASN A 115 11.70 -6.11 -18.04
C ASN A 115 10.51 -6.55 -17.16
N ILE A 116 9.54 -5.66 -16.90
CA ILE A 116 8.39 -5.97 -16.05
C ILE A 116 7.57 -7.16 -16.58
N LYS A 117 7.49 -7.33 -17.90
CA LYS A 117 6.81 -8.46 -18.54
C LYS A 117 7.47 -9.79 -18.19
N ALA A 118 8.79 -9.90 -18.39
CA ALA A 118 9.55 -11.09 -18.03
C ALA A 118 9.48 -11.38 -16.51
N TYR A 119 9.51 -10.34 -15.68
CA TYR A 119 9.29 -10.47 -14.24
C TYR A 119 7.91 -11.07 -13.96
N ASN A 120 6.85 -10.55 -14.57
CA ASN A 120 5.48 -11.01 -14.39
C ASN A 120 5.19 -12.38 -15.04
N GLU A 121 6.00 -12.86 -15.98
CA GLU A 121 5.91 -14.24 -16.49
C GLU A 121 6.45 -15.24 -15.47
N ALA A 122 7.60 -14.92 -14.86
CA ALA A 122 8.22 -15.74 -13.84
C ALA A 122 7.56 -15.61 -12.45
N ASN A 123 6.81 -14.53 -12.23
CA ASN A 123 6.14 -14.20 -10.97
C ASN A 123 4.65 -13.91 -11.21
N ARG A 124 3.94 -13.44 -10.18
CA ARG A 124 2.61 -12.83 -10.36
C ARG A 124 2.75 -11.32 -10.45
N GLY A 125 1.99 -10.72 -11.35
CA GLY A 125 1.78 -9.27 -11.41
C GLY A 125 1.39 -8.63 -10.07
N PHE A 126 1.42 -7.31 -10.06
CA PHE A 126 1.20 -6.51 -8.87
C PHE A 126 0.65 -5.12 -9.20
N ILE A 127 0.17 -4.45 -8.15
CA ILE A 127 -0.27 -3.07 -8.21
C ILE A 127 0.63 -2.24 -7.30
N LEU A 128 1.02 -1.05 -7.77
CA LEU A 128 1.63 -0.02 -6.93
C LEU A 128 0.66 1.15 -6.76
N VAL A 129 0.57 1.65 -5.53
CA VAL A 129 0.05 2.99 -5.24
C VAL A 129 1.24 3.81 -4.76
N ILE A 130 1.69 4.75 -5.59
CA ILE A 130 3.02 5.37 -5.46
C ILE A 130 2.90 6.88 -5.63
N GLY A 131 3.67 7.64 -4.85
CA GLY A 131 3.62 9.09 -4.96
C GLY A 131 4.68 9.84 -4.19
N ASP A 132 4.57 11.15 -4.29
CA ASP A 132 5.40 12.13 -3.61
C ASP A 132 4.48 13.26 -3.11
N CYS A 133 4.35 13.34 -1.79
CA CYS A 133 3.48 14.30 -1.12
C CYS A 133 3.94 15.76 -1.33
N LYS A 134 5.23 16.02 -1.57
CA LYS A 134 5.75 17.38 -1.77
C LYS A 134 5.42 17.91 -3.15
N SER A 135 5.49 17.06 -4.17
CA SER A 135 5.10 17.43 -5.54
C SER A 135 3.62 17.19 -5.83
N SER A 136 2.85 16.69 -4.85
CA SER A 136 1.45 16.30 -4.99
C SER A 136 1.21 15.32 -6.15
N GLN A 137 2.17 14.43 -6.38
CA GLN A 137 2.10 13.41 -7.43
C GLN A 137 1.63 12.09 -6.83
N HIS A 138 0.50 11.56 -7.29
CA HIS A 138 -0.10 10.33 -6.77
C HIS A 138 -0.55 9.44 -7.92
N TYR A 139 -0.05 8.21 -7.98
CA TYR A 139 -0.32 7.31 -9.10
C TYR A 139 -0.74 5.92 -8.62
N TYR A 140 -1.65 5.33 -9.40
CA TYR A 140 -1.87 3.90 -9.45
C TYR A 140 -1.11 3.34 -10.65
N TYR A 141 -0.47 2.19 -10.47
CA TYR A 141 0.18 1.43 -11.52
C TYR A 141 -0.19 -0.04 -11.44
N ASN A 142 -0.59 -0.64 -12.56
CA ASN A 142 -0.79 -2.07 -12.70
C ASN A 142 0.32 -2.67 -13.56
N SER A 143 1.06 -3.64 -13.03
CA SER A 143 2.24 -4.18 -13.72
C SER A 143 1.92 -5.04 -14.94
N ILE A 144 0.69 -5.53 -15.09
CA ILE A 144 0.31 -6.45 -16.18
C ILE A 144 -0.07 -5.71 -17.46
N ASP A 145 -0.95 -4.72 -17.35
CA ASP A 145 -1.36 -3.88 -18.48
C ASP A 145 -0.49 -2.61 -18.60
N GLU A 146 0.47 -2.44 -17.68
CA GLU A 146 1.34 -1.28 -17.54
C GLU A 146 0.57 0.05 -17.42
N LYS A 147 -0.68 -0.01 -16.97
CA LYS A 147 -1.59 1.15 -16.89
C LYS A 147 -1.18 2.04 -15.72
N ILE A 148 -0.90 3.31 -16.04
CA ILE A 148 -0.66 4.38 -15.06
C ILE A 148 -1.90 5.26 -14.98
N ILE A 149 -2.42 5.49 -13.78
CA ILE A 149 -3.55 6.38 -13.52
C ILE A 149 -3.13 7.44 -12.51
N ASP A 150 -3.38 8.70 -12.87
CA ASP A 150 -3.21 9.85 -11.98
C ASP A 150 -4.38 9.92 -11.00
N ILE A 151 -4.10 9.77 -9.71
CA ILE A 151 -5.11 9.79 -8.65
C ILE A 151 -5.48 11.24 -8.39
N LYS A 152 -6.79 11.55 -8.43
CA LYS A 152 -7.27 12.92 -8.31
C LYS A 152 -7.44 13.35 -6.86
N PRO A 153 -7.16 14.63 -6.54
CA PRO A 153 -7.35 15.15 -5.20
C PRO A 153 -8.82 15.16 -4.81
N SER A 154 -9.09 15.16 -3.51
CA SER A 154 -10.42 15.27 -2.92
C SER A 154 -11.38 14.12 -3.25
N GLU A 155 -10.87 12.99 -3.76
CA GLU A 155 -11.63 11.77 -4.02
C GLU A 155 -11.01 10.58 -3.31
N VAL A 156 -11.84 9.70 -2.73
CA VAL A 156 -11.35 8.44 -2.15
C VAL A 156 -11.08 7.45 -3.25
N PHE A 157 -9.80 7.11 -3.41
CA PHE A 157 -9.34 6.11 -4.35
C PHE A 157 -9.17 4.76 -3.64
N GLY A 158 -9.98 3.77 -4.02
CA GLY A 158 -10.00 2.45 -3.39
C GLY A 158 -9.43 1.37 -4.31
N ILE A 159 -8.50 0.58 -3.81
CA ILE A 159 -7.77 -0.45 -4.54
C ILE A 159 -7.85 -1.77 -3.77
N SER A 160 -8.02 -2.89 -4.49
CA SER A 160 -7.91 -4.24 -3.93
C SER A 160 -6.92 -5.07 -4.73
N ASN A 161 -6.88 -6.39 -4.50
CA ASN A 161 -6.05 -7.28 -5.31
C ASN A 161 -6.54 -7.47 -6.76
N TYR A 162 -7.63 -6.83 -7.18
CA TYR A 162 -8.15 -6.93 -8.54
C TYR A 162 -7.82 -5.68 -9.37
N PRO A 163 -7.80 -5.77 -10.71
CA PRO A 163 -7.72 -4.60 -11.57
C PRO A 163 -8.80 -3.57 -11.22
N LEU A 164 -8.49 -2.29 -11.37
CA LEU A 164 -9.34 -1.17 -10.94
C LEU A 164 -10.79 -1.24 -11.45
N ASP A 165 -11.01 -1.75 -12.66
CA ASP A 165 -12.33 -1.85 -13.29
C ASP A 165 -13.22 -2.97 -12.69
N SER A 166 -12.70 -3.73 -11.72
CA SER A 166 -13.39 -4.85 -11.08
C SER A 166 -14.37 -4.35 -9.99
N LYS A 167 -15.61 -4.83 -10.05
CA LYS A 167 -16.62 -4.53 -9.01
C LYS A 167 -16.32 -5.30 -7.72
N CYS A 168 -15.65 -4.65 -6.77
CA CYS A 168 -15.42 -5.21 -5.43
C CYS A 168 -16.32 -4.52 -4.39
N HIS A 169 -17.32 -5.24 -3.89
CA HIS A 169 -18.25 -4.71 -2.88
C HIS A 169 -17.54 -4.20 -1.62
N LYS A 170 -16.44 -4.84 -1.20
CA LYS A 170 -15.63 -4.40 -0.05
C LYS A 170 -14.96 -3.05 -0.30
N VAL A 171 -14.47 -2.82 -1.52
CA VAL A 171 -13.86 -1.54 -1.92
C VAL A 171 -14.93 -0.45 -1.94
N GLU A 172 -16.07 -0.69 -2.58
CA GLU A 172 -17.13 0.33 -2.64
C GLU A 172 -17.72 0.64 -1.27
N PHE A 173 -17.92 -0.37 -0.42
CA PHE A 173 -18.34 -0.16 0.96
C PHE A 173 -17.31 0.64 1.76
N GLY A 174 -16.03 0.29 1.68
CA GLY A 174 -14.97 1.01 2.39
C GLY A 174 -14.76 2.43 1.88
N LYS A 175 -14.90 2.68 0.57
CA LYS A 175 -14.91 4.04 -0.01
C LYS A 175 -16.05 4.87 0.58
N SER A 176 -17.27 4.31 0.65
CA SER A 176 -18.43 5.00 1.23
C SER A 176 -18.20 5.36 2.70
N LEU A 177 -17.70 4.42 3.49
CA LEU A 177 -17.39 4.65 4.90
C LEU A 177 -16.29 5.71 5.05
N PHE A 178 -15.22 5.61 4.28
CA PHE A 178 -14.10 6.55 4.39
C PHE A 178 -14.51 7.96 3.95
N SER A 179 -15.23 8.09 2.83
CA SER A 179 -15.78 9.38 2.39
C SER A 179 -16.67 10.02 3.46
N LYS A 180 -17.51 9.24 4.15
CA LYS A 180 -18.34 9.74 5.25
C LYS A 180 -17.49 10.31 6.39
N GLU A 181 -16.44 9.60 6.80
CA GLU A 181 -15.56 10.06 7.87
C GLU A 181 -14.70 11.27 7.45
N LEU A 182 -14.32 11.37 6.16
CA LEU A 182 -13.60 12.53 5.62
C LEU A 182 -14.45 13.81 5.58
N LEU A 183 -15.78 13.71 5.39
CA LEU A 183 -16.66 14.88 5.49
C LEU A 183 -16.66 15.49 6.90
N ASP A 184 -16.55 14.64 7.92
CA ASP A 184 -16.47 15.09 9.31
C ASP A 184 -15.09 15.66 9.69
N LEU A 185 -14.04 15.42 8.88
CA LEU A 185 -12.67 15.91 9.14
C LEU A 185 -12.51 17.43 9.10
N GLN A 186 -13.46 18.17 8.51
CA GLN A 186 -13.44 19.63 8.62
C GLN A 186 -13.60 20.10 10.08
N ASN A 187 -14.06 19.23 10.99
CA ASN A 187 -14.30 19.51 12.41
C ASN A 187 -13.64 18.51 13.39
N LEU A 188 -12.88 17.51 12.90
CA LEU A 188 -12.29 16.46 13.73
C LEU A 188 -10.76 16.51 13.72
N ASN A 189 -10.14 16.21 14.87
CA ASN A 189 -8.73 15.89 14.88
C ASN A 189 -8.50 14.46 14.34
N ILE A 190 -7.29 14.19 13.87
CA ILE A 190 -6.93 12.88 13.31
C ILE A 190 -7.19 11.73 14.27
N ASP A 191 -6.93 11.89 15.57
CA ASP A 191 -7.08 10.78 16.53
C ASP A 191 -8.53 10.30 16.60
N MET A 192 -9.49 11.22 16.42
CA MET A 192 -10.90 10.85 16.30
C MET A 192 -11.20 10.11 15.00
N LEU A 193 -10.63 10.52 13.86
CA LEU A 193 -10.74 9.78 12.60
C LEU A 193 -10.19 8.35 12.74
N LEU A 194 -8.98 8.22 13.29
CA LEU A 194 -8.32 6.94 13.54
C LEU A 194 -9.21 6.03 14.39
N ASN A 195 -9.68 6.55 15.52
CA ASN A 195 -10.54 5.79 16.43
C ASN A 195 -11.86 5.37 15.77
N ARG A 196 -12.45 6.19 14.89
CA ARG A 196 -13.69 5.85 14.19
C ARG A 196 -13.48 4.79 13.11
N ILE A 197 -12.43 4.95 12.28
CA ILE A 197 -12.07 3.95 11.26
C ILE A 197 -11.79 2.60 11.94
N LEU A 198 -11.02 2.59 13.03
CA LEU A 198 -10.70 1.37 13.77
C LEU A 198 -11.93 0.75 14.47
N LYS A 199 -12.87 1.57 14.99
CA LYS A 199 -14.11 1.07 15.60
C LYS A 199 -15.09 0.48 14.57
N ASN A 200 -15.21 1.09 13.40
CA ASN A 200 -16.12 0.61 12.36
C ASN A 200 -15.66 -0.72 11.71
N ASN A 201 -14.37 -1.09 11.85
CA ASN A 201 -13.90 -2.43 11.50
C ASN A 201 -14.46 -3.54 12.39
N GLN A 202 -15.07 -3.22 13.53
CA GLN A 202 -15.68 -4.21 14.43
C GLN A 202 -17.17 -4.46 14.16
N THR A 203 -17.81 -3.68 13.28
CA THR A 203 -19.29 -3.66 13.16
C THR A 203 -19.85 -3.87 11.75
N GLY A 204 -19.01 -4.16 10.74
CA GLY A 204 -19.51 -4.68 9.45
C GLY A 204 -20.06 -6.11 9.59
N PRO A 205 -21.04 -6.56 8.77
CA PRO A 205 -21.51 -7.93 8.82
C PRO A 205 -20.32 -8.87 8.63
N LEU A 206 -19.98 -9.61 9.70
CA LEU A 206 -18.96 -10.64 9.68
C LEU A 206 -19.37 -11.68 8.63
N PRO A 207 -18.51 -12.02 7.65
CA PRO A 207 -18.66 -13.28 6.95
C PRO A 207 -18.60 -14.41 7.98
N THR A 208 -19.37 -15.47 7.77
CA THR A 208 -19.48 -16.64 8.64
C THR A 208 -18.13 -17.18 9.14
N SER A 209 -18.20 -17.90 10.27
CA SER A 209 -17.20 -18.30 11.28
C SER A 209 -15.78 -18.77 10.89
N GLU A 210 -15.35 -18.68 9.63
CA GLU A 210 -13.98 -19.02 9.19
C GLU A 210 -13.04 -17.81 9.06
N HIS A 211 -13.53 -16.58 9.29
CA HIS A 211 -12.78 -15.33 9.06
C HIS A 211 -12.50 -14.50 10.32
N GLN A 212 -12.38 -15.14 11.49
CA GLN A 212 -12.23 -14.45 12.80
C GLN A 212 -10.88 -13.76 13.05
N ASN A 213 -9.94 -13.75 12.11
CA ASN A 213 -8.70 -12.98 12.25
C ASN A 213 -8.86 -11.62 11.56
N VAL A 214 -9.44 -10.68 12.31
CA VAL A 214 -9.77 -9.33 11.87
C VAL A 214 -8.48 -8.56 11.57
N SER A 215 -8.19 -8.45 10.28
CA SER A 215 -7.22 -7.52 9.69
C SER A 215 -7.29 -6.12 10.29
N SER A 216 -6.15 -5.59 10.73
CA SER A 216 -5.97 -4.19 11.10
C SER A 216 -5.98 -3.30 9.85
N ILE A 217 -6.71 -2.18 9.89
CA ILE A 217 -6.49 -1.07 8.96
C ILE A 217 -5.30 -0.28 9.48
N PHE A 218 -4.19 -0.27 8.74
CA PHE A 218 -3.10 0.66 8.94
C PHE A 218 -3.53 2.02 8.40
N VAL A 219 -3.72 3.00 9.28
CA VAL A 219 -3.92 4.40 8.88
C VAL A 219 -2.59 5.13 9.05
N GLU A 220 -1.93 5.47 7.96
CA GLU A 220 -0.69 6.25 8.01
C GLU A 220 -0.98 7.72 7.66
N LYS A 221 -0.52 8.62 8.52
CA LYS A 221 -0.72 10.06 8.42
C LYS A 221 0.61 10.73 8.11
N PHE A 222 0.60 11.61 7.11
CA PHE A 222 1.71 12.53 6.86
C PHE A 222 1.22 13.95 7.08
N LEU A 223 1.58 14.55 8.22
CA LEU A 223 1.48 16.00 8.37
C LEU A 223 2.83 16.60 8.05
N ASN A 224 2.82 17.50 7.08
CA ASN A 224 3.97 18.36 6.86
C ASN A 224 3.86 19.52 7.85
N THR A 225 4.55 19.42 8.98
CA THR A 225 5.52 20.40 9.51
C THR A 225 5.86 20.02 10.96
N HIS A 226 7.16 19.82 11.18
CA HIS A 226 7.88 19.70 12.45
C HIS A 226 7.69 18.49 13.37
N ASP A 227 6.59 17.72 13.32
CA ASP A 227 6.44 16.53 14.19
C ASP A 227 6.16 15.25 13.38
N ASN A 228 7.22 14.46 13.19
CA ASN A 228 7.26 13.17 12.48
C ASN A 228 6.44 12.07 13.20
N LEU A 229 5.12 12.18 13.24
CA LEU A 229 4.25 11.17 13.87
C LEU A 229 3.65 10.21 12.84
N ILE A 230 4.30 9.05 12.74
CA ILE A 230 3.80 7.88 12.02
C ILE A 230 3.13 6.96 13.04
N HIS A 231 1.81 6.76 12.89
CA HIS A 231 1.05 5.85 13.74
C HIS A 231 0.78 4.55 12.97
N GLY A 232 1.17 3.41 13.55
CA GLY A 232 0.89 2.09 12.99
C GLY A 232 0.58 1.10 14.11
N THR A 233 -0.43 0.26 13.92
CA THR A 233 -0.78 -0.84 14.84
C THR A 233 -0.62 -2.16 14.11
N ARG A 234 -0.01 -3.17 14.74
CA ARG A 234 -0.03 -4.55 14.21
C ARG A 234 -1.46 -5.05 14.09
#